data_AF-G5E2P7-F1
#
_entry.id   AF-G5E2P7-F1
#
_cell.length_a   1.000
_cell.length_b   1.000
_cell.length_c   1.000
_cell.angle_alpha   90.00
_cell.angle_beta   90.00
_cell.angle_gamma   90.00
#
_symmetry.space_group_name_H-M   'P 1'
#
loop_
_entity.id
_entity.type
_entity.pdbx_description
1 polymer ?
#
loop_
_entity_poly.entity_id
_entity_poly.type
_entity_poly.pdbx_seq_one_letter_code
_entity_poly.pdbx_strand_id
1 'polypeptide(L)'
;AGILLANTDLFLPKTERATLYLEETNLRTIGAEPFKAKDWQTNGAVIMAVRRPGCFLCREEASGLSSLKPQLDQLGVPLYAVVKEEVGTEIGDFQHYFKGDIFLDEEKRFYGPQKRKMMLLGFIRLGVWQNFRRAWNEGFEGSLKGEGL
;
A
#
# COMPACT_ATOMS: atom_id res chain seq x y z
N ALA A 1 15.12 -21.15 -6.86
CA ALA A 1 14.20 -21.77 -7.84
C ALA A 1 13.10 -20.77 -8.16
N GLY A 2 13.11 -20.21 -9.37
CA GLY A 2 12.16 -19.17 -9.77
C GLY A 2 10.77 -19.76 -9.95
N ILE A 3 9.82 -19.30 -9.15
CA ILE A 3 8.41 -19.61 -9.36
C ILE A 3 8.00 -18.86 -10.63
N LEU A 4 7.73 -19.64 -11.67
CA LEU A 4 7.11 -19.16 -12.90
C LEU A 4 5.78 -18.50 -12.53
N LEU A 5 5.75 -17.16 -12.51
CA LEU A 5 4.54 -16.35 -12.37
C LEU A 5 3.68 -16.56 -13.62
N ALA A 6 2.94 -17.66 -13.65
CA ALA A 6 2.15 -18.05 -14.80
C ALA A 6 0.96 -17.09 -14.99
N ASN A 7 1.13 -16.18 -15.97
CA ASN A 7 0.15 -15.82 -16.97
C ASN A 7 -1.26 -15.41 -16.51
N THR A 8 -1.35 -14.32 -15.74
CA THR A 8 -2.50 -13.40 -15.91
C THR A 8 -2.08 -11.98 -16.30
N ASP A 9 -0.77 -11.69 -16.36
CA ASP A 9 -0.26 -10.35 -16.72
C ASP A 9 -0.45 -9.98 -18.20
N LEU A 10 -0.55 -10.97 -19.11
CA LEU A 10 -0.79 -10.72 -20.54
C LEU A 10 -2.12 -10.03 -20.84
N PHE A 11 -3.13 -10.24 -19.99
CA PHE A 11 -4.46 -9.63 -20.16
C PHE A 11 -4.65 -8.38 -19.28
N LEU A 12 -3.63 -7.97 -18.53
CA LEU A 12 -3.72 -6.74 -17.76
C LEU A 12 -3.47 -5.52 -18.66
N PRO A 13 -4.24 -4.43 -18.47
CA PRO A 13 -3.92 -3.18 -19.12
C PRO A 13 -2.51 -2.73 -18.71
N LYS A 14 -1.69 -2.41 -19.73
CA LYS A 14 -0.33 -1.90 -19.53
C LYS A 14 -0.35 -0.72 -18.56
N THR A 15 0.62 -0.68 -17.66
CA THR A 15 0.78 0.41 -16.69
C THR A 15 1.18 1.69 -17.41
N GLU A 16 0.46 2.78 -17.18
CA GLU A 16 0.82 4.11 -17.66
C GLU A 16 1.76 4.79 -16.67
N ARG A 17 2.73 5.59 -17.15
CA ARG A 17 3.68 6.31 -16.27
C ARG A 17 2.96 7.46 -15.56
N ALA A 18 2.88 7.38 -14.25
CA ALA A 18 2.31 8.39 -13.37
C ALA A 18 3.30 9.54 -13.13
N THR A 19 3.63 10.33 -14.16
CA THR A 19 4.77 11.28 -14.06
C THR A 19 4.38 12.72 -13.73
N LEU A 20 3.13 13.15 -13.95
CA LEU A 20 2.76 14.58 -13.84
C LEU A 20 1.74 14.91 -12.73
N TYR A 21 0.88 13.98 -12.33
CA TYR A 21 -0.20 14.29 -11.39
C TYR A 21 0.11 14.01 -9.92
N LEU A 22 1.14 13.20 -9.63
CA LEU A 22 1.48 12.78 -8.27
C LEU A 22 2.10 13.92 -7.46
N GLU A 23 2.94 14.76 -8.08
CA GLU A 23 3.62 15.89 -7.42
C GLU A 23 2.67 16.90 -6.78
N GLU A 24 1.51 17.10 -7.40
CA GLU A 24 0.46 18.03 -6.94
C GLU A 24 -0.52 17.42 -5.93
N THR A 25 -0.32 16.14 -5.57
CA THR A 25 -1.22 15.47 -4.64
C THR A 25 -1.05 16.05 -3.25
N ASN A 26 -2.16 16.50 -2.66
CA ASN A 26 -2.23 16.90 -1.27
C ASN A 26 -2.46 15.65 -0.42
N LEU A 27 -1.47 15.29 0.38
CA LEU A 27 -1.56 14.19 1.32
C LEU A 27 -1.89 14.75 2.70
N ARG A 28 -3.01 14.31 3.27
CA ARG A 28 -3.42 14.74 4.60
C ARG A 28 -2.78 13.83 5.64
N THR A 29 -1.98 14.41 6.52
CA THR A 29 -1.45 13.70 7.67
C THR A 29 -2.55 13.49 8.70
N ILE A 30 -2.63 12.30 9.29
CA ILE A 30 -3.56 12.04 10.38
C ILE A 30 -2.99 12.73 11.63
N GLY A 31 -3.43 13.96 11.88
CA GLY A 31 -3.02 14.76 13.04
C GLY A 31 -1.92 15.81 12.79
N ALA A 32 -1.53 16.08 11.55
CA ALA A 32 -0.59 17.17 11.22
C ALA A 32 -0.99 17.91 9.93
N GLU A 33 -0.26 18.99 9.63
CA GLU A 33 -0.45 19.80 8.43
C GLU A 33 -0.31 18.96 7.14
N PRO A 34 -1.06 19.31 6.08
CA PRO A 34 -0.99 18.63 4.80
C PRO A 34 0.39 18.77 4.16
N PHE A 35 0.87 17.68 3.58
CA PHE A 35 2.18 17.57 2.96
C PHE A 35 2.04 17.39 1.44
N LYS A 36 2.90 18.04 0.65
CA LYS A 36 2.90 17.90 -0.82
C LYS A 36 3.92 16.88 -1.26
N ALA A 37 3.53 15.97 -2.16
CA ALA A 37 4.43 14.94 -2.68
C ALA A 37 5.70 15.51 -3.36
N LYS A 38 5.64 16.76 -3.87
CA LYS A 38 6.80 17.49 -4.43
C LYS A 38 7.98 17.58 -3.45
N ASP A 39 7.71 17.61 -2.15
CA ASP A 39 8.74 17.77 -1.13
C ASP A 39 9.67 16.53 -1.01
N TRP A 40 9.36 15.43 -1.70
CA TRP A 40 10.21 14.22 -1.80
C TRP A 40 11.27 14.26 -2.92
N GLN A 41 11.30 15.31 -3.74
CA GLN A 41 12.22 15.39 -4.90
C GLN A 41 13.71 15.37 -4.52
N THR A 42 14.07 15.81 -3.32
CA THR A 42 15.47 16.00 -2.91
C THR A 42 16.13 14.73 -2.38
N ASN A 43 15.47 14.01 -1.47
CA ASN A 43 16.05 12.83 -0.80
C ASN A 43 15.40 11.51 -1.22
N GLY A 44 14.35 11.55 -2.05
CA GLY A 44 13.52 10.39 -2.33
C GLY A 44 12.70 9.93 -1.13
N ALA A 45 11.84 8.94 -1.33
CA ALA A 45 11.03 8.34 -0.27
C ALA A 45 10.62 6.92 -0.67
N VAL A 46 10.42 6.04 0.32
CA VAL A 46 9.75 4.76 0.13
C VAL A 46 8.28 4.94 0.48
N ILE A 47 7.39 4.69 -0.46
CA ILE A 47 5.95 4.92 -0.31
C ILE A 47 5.19 3.62 -0.54
N MET A 48 4.46 3.17 0.47
CA MET A 48 3.53 2.05 0.38
C MET A 48 2.12 2.57 0.09
N ALA A 49 1.59 2.33 -1.11
CA ALA A 49 0.19 2.60 -1.42
C ALA A 49 -0.71 1.48 -0.89
N VAL A 50 -1.40 1.71 0.22
CA VAL A 50 -2.18 0.72 0.95
C VAL A 50 -3.63 0.75 0.47
N ARG A 51 -4.08 -0.32 -0.20
CA ARG A 51 -5.44 -0.37 -0.74
C ARG A 51 -6.52 -0.65 0.32
N ARG A 52 -6.19 -1.45 1.35
CA ARG A 52 -7.07 -1.78 2.48
C ARG A 52 -6.24 -1.95 3.76
N PRO A 53 -6.26 -0.99 4.70
CA PRO A 53 -5.52 -1.08 5.96
C PRO A 53 -5.98 -2.26 6.84
N GLY A 54 -7.26 -2.64 6.76
CA GLY A 54 -7.79 -3.82 7.43
C GLY A 54 -7.41 -5.18 6.83
N CYS A 55 -6.81 -5.23 5.63
CA CYS A 55 -6.49 -6.51 4.97
C CYS A 55 -5.27 -7.19 5.60
N PHE A 56 -5.39 -8.48 5.96
CA PHE A 56 -4.30 -9.24 6.59
C PHE A 56 -3.00 -9.26 5.76
N LEU A 57 -3.10 -9.42 4.42
CA LEU A 57 -1.93 -9.33 3.52
C LEU A 57 -1.28 -7.94 3.54
N CYS A 58 -2.08 -6.88 3.65
CA CYS A 58 -1.54 -5.53 3.69
C CYS A 58 -0.82 -5.27 5.02
N ARG A 59 -1.27 -5.88 6.13
CA ARG A 59 -0.63 -5.80 7.44
C ARG A 59 0.70 -6.57 7.49
N GLU A 60 0.73 -7.77 6.90
CA GLU A 60 1.97 -8.56 6.75
C GLU A 60 3.04 -7.75 5.98
N GLU A 61 2.71 -7.28 4.78
CA GLU A 61 3.65 -6.52 3.94
C GLU A 61 4.06 -5.20 4.61
N ALA A 62 3.15 -4.53 5.33
CA ALA A 62 3.47 -3.32 6.10
C ALA A 62 4.48 -3.60 7.23
N SER A 63 4.34 -4.73 7.92
CA SER A 63 5.29 -5.17 8.95
C SER A 63 6.65 -5.50 8.34
N GLY A 64 6.66 -6.18 7.19
CA GLY A 64 7.87 -6.46 6.41
C GLY A 64 8.62 -5.19 6.01
N LEU A 65 7.92 -4.21 5.42
CA LEU A 65 8.51 -2.91 5.07
C LEU A 65 9.00 -2.14 6.30
N SER A 66 8.25 -2.21 7.40
CA SER A 66 8.63 -1.55 8.65
C SER A 66 9.87 -2.13 9.29
N SER A 67 10.22 -3.39 9.01
CA SER A 67 11.48 -3.99 9.46
C SER A 67 12.71 -3.32 8.82
N LEU A 68 12.55 -2.73 7.64
CA LEU A 68 13.61 -2.03 6.91
C LEU A 68 13.80 -0.58 7.38
N LYS A 69 12.88 -0.04 8.19
CA LYS A 69 12.91 1.36 8.63
C LYS A 69 14.28 1.80 9.21
N PRO A 70 14.95 1.03 10.08
CA PRO A 70 16.26 1.44 10.60
C PRO A 70 17.32 1.64 9.52
N GLN A 71 17.27 0.86 8.44
CA GLN A 71 18.19 0.97 7.30
C GLN A 71 17.86 2.18 6.43
N LEU A 72 16.56 2.43 6.24
CA LEU A 72 16.08 3.61 5.50
C LEU A 72 16.44 4.91 6.24
N ASP A 73 16.27 4.93 7.57
CA ASP A 73 16.64 6.07 8.42
C ASP A 73 18.15 6.37 8.35
N GLN A 74 19.01 5.34 8.30
CA GLN A 74 20.46 5.51 8.12
C GLN A 74 20.83 6.13 6.77
N LEU A 75 20.03 5.87 5.73
CA LEU A 75 20.20 6.44 4.40
C LEU A 75 19.52 7.80 4.24
N GLY A 76 18.82 8.29 5.28
CA GLY A 76 18.05 9.53 5.21
C GLY A 76 16.83 9.43 4.30
N VAL A 77 16.35 8.21 4.03
CA VAL A 77 15.19 7.95 3.17
C VAL A 77 13.96 7.71 4.05
N PRO A 78 12.93 8.57 3.99
CA PRO A 78 11.73 8.37 4.79
C PRO A 78 10.86 7.24 4.26
N LEU A 79 10.07 6.65 5.15
CA LEU A 79 9.11 5.58 4.87
C LEU A 79 7.69 6.07 5.15
N TYR A 80 6.82 5.99 4.14
CA TYR A 80 5.45 6.47 4.19
C TYR A 80 4.44 5.42 3.75
N ALA A 81 3.25 5.45 4.34
CA ALA A 81 2.09 4.71 3.86
C ALA A 81 1.03 5.71 3.40
N VAL A 82 0.45 5.48 2.22
CA VAL A 82 -0.66 6.26 1.70
C VAL A 82 -1.90 5.37 1.72
N VAL A 83 -2.95 5.81 2.40
CA VAL A 83 -4.26 5.14 2.46
C VAL A 83 -5.28 5.96 1.66
N LYS A 84 -6.25 5.28 1.03
CA LYS A 84 -7.31 5.95 0.25
C LYS A 84 -8.54 6.34 1.07
N GLU A 85 -8.69 5.74 2.24
CA GLU A 85 -9.89 5.88 3.08
C GLU A 85 -9.55 5.58 4.55
N GLU A 86 -10.27 6.27 5.43
CA GLU A 86 -10.29 6.02 6.86
C GLU A 86 -11.60 5.30 7.21
N VAL A 87 -11.50 4.03 7.60
CA VAL A 87 -12.66 3.19 7.93
C VAL A 87 -12.56 2.78 9.39
N GLY A 88 -13.38 3.40 10.24
CA GLY A 88 -13.44 3.06 11.67
C GLY A 88 -12.06 3.15 12.33
N THR A 89 -11.63 2.06 12.98
CA THR A 89 -10.33 1.96 13.67
C THR A 89 -9.21 1.38 12.79
N GLU A 90 -9.45 1.10 11.50
CA GLU A 90 -8.52 0.33 10.67
C GLU A 90 -7.15 1.01 10.52
N ILE A 91 -7.09 2.34 10.49
CA ILE A 91 -5.81 3.06 10.42
C ILE A 91 -5.05 2.94 11.75
N GLY A 92 -5.73 3.08 12.89
CA GLY A 92 -5.13 2.87 14.19
C GLY A 92 -4.58 1.45 14.34
N ASP A 93 -5.34 0.43 13.93
CA ASP A 93 -4.87 -0.95 13.92
C ASP A 93 -3.67 -1.14 12.97
N PHE A 94 -3.72 -0.53 11.79
CA PHE A 94 -2.64 -0.60 10.81
C PHE A 94 -1.34 0.05 11.29
N GLN A 95 -1.44 1.13 12.08
CA GLN A 95 -0.30 1.82 12.66
C GLN A 95 0.54 0.93 13.60
N HIS A 96 -0.06 -0.13 14.18
CA HIS A 96 0.70 -1.10 14.98
C HIS A 96 1.66 -1.94 14.12
N TYR A 97 1.33 -2.13 12.84
CA TYR A 97 2.13 -2.89 11.89
C TYR A 97 3.05 -2.01 11.05
N PHE A 98 2.74 -0.72 10.93
CA PHE A 98 3.50 0.22 10.10
C PHE A 98 4.24 1.28 10.93
N LYS A 99 5.57 1.28 10.87
CA LYS A 99 6.45 2.18 11.66
C LYS A 99 6.74 3.53 11.00
N GLY A 100 6.27 3.76 9.77
CA GLY A 100 6.41 5.03 9.06
C GLY A 100 5.19 5.95 9.25
N ASP A 101 5.23 7.14 8.64
CA ASP A 101 4.08 8.05 8.70
C ASP A 101 2.97 7.61 7.74
N ILE A 102 1.72 7.77 8.16
CA ILE A 102 0.54 7.38 7.39
C ILE A 102 -0.19 8.64 6.92
N PHE A 103 -0.42 8.72 5.61
CA PHE A 103 -1.14 9.80 4.97
C PHE A 103 -2.43 9.31 4.32
N LEU A 104 -3.46 10.15 4.36
CA LEU A 104 -4.70 9.95 3.64
C LEU A 104 -4.66 10.70 2.30
N ASP A 105 -4.87 9.97 1.22
CA ASP A 105 -5.07 10.49 -0.13
C ASP A 105 -6.57 10.54 -0.43
N GLU A 106 -7.21 11.64 -0.01
CA GLU A 106 -8.65 11.88 -0.20
C GLU A 106 -9.04 11.92 -1.68
N GLU A 107 -8.15 12.45 -2.54
CA GLU A 107 -8.33 12.56 -3.98
C GLU A 107 -8.06 11.24 -4.72
N LYS A 108 -7.52 10.23 -4.02
CA LYS A 108 -7.15 8.90 -4.54
C LYS A 108 -6.20 8.97 -5.74
N ARG A 109 -5.38 10.03 -5.84
CA ARG A 109 -4.44 10.23 -6.95
C ARG A 109 -3.40 9.10 -7.02
N PHE A 110 -2.92 8.59 -5.88
CA PHE A 110 -1.98 7.45 -5.83
C PHE A 110 -2.57 6.16 -6.39
N TYR A 111 -3.90 6.07 -6.49
CA TYR A 111 -4.60 4.88 -6.99
C TYR A 111 -4.99 4.98 -8.47
N GLY A 112 -4.63 6.10 -9.11
CA GLY A 112 -4.82 6.37 -10.52
C GLY A 112 -6.27 6.74 -10.90
N PRO A 113 -6.46 7.27 -12.13
CA PRO A 113 -7.77 7.76 -12.59
C PRO A 113 -8.78 6.63 -12.81
N GLN A 114 -8.32 5.41 -13.06
CA GLN A 114 -9.19 4.27 -13.35
C GLN A 114 -9.33 3.35 -12.15
N LYS A 115 -10.57 3.20 -11.66
CA LYS A 115 -10.91 2.24 -10.62
C LYS A 115 -10.82 0.82 -11.18
N ARG A 116 -9.77 0.08 -10.82
CA ARG A 116 -9.66 -1.36 -11.10
C ARG A 116 -10.33 -2.14 -9.97
N LYS A 117 -11.35 -2.93 -10.30
CA LYS A 117 -11.94 -3.92 -9.39
C LYS A 117 -11.35 -5.29 -9.72
N MET A 118 -10.68 -5.90 -8.76
CA MET A 118 -10.19 -7.27 -8.91
C MET A 118 -11.29 -8.19 -8.40
N MET A 119 -12.20 -8.57 -9.31
CA MET A 119 -13.28 -9.52 -9.00
C MET A 119 -12.72 -10.94 -8.78
N LEU A 120 -13.55 -11.99 -8.89
CA LEU A 120 -13.20 -13.40 -8.65
C LEU A 120 -11.87 -13.87 -9.32
N LEU A 121 -11.45 -13.25 -10.42
CA LEU A 121 -10.16 -13.46 -11.08
C LEU A 121 -8.94 -13.28 -10.16
N GLY A 122 -9.05 -12.44 -9.12
CA GLY A 122 -8.00 -12.25 -8.12
C GLY A 122 -7.71 -13.53 -7.32
N PHE A 123 -8.74 -14.32 -7.05
CA PHE A 123 -8.64 -15.61 -6.36
C PHE A 123 -8.18 -16.74 -7.29
N ILE A 124 -8.13 -16.55 -8.61
CA ILE A 124 -7.59 -17.58 -9.52
C ILE A 124 -6.05 -17.55 -9.53
N ARG A 125 -5.44 -16.45 -9.07
CA ARG A 125 -3.98 -16.32 -9.02
C ARG A 125 -3.38 -17.18 -7.90
N LEU A 126 -2.65 -18.22 -8.27
CA LEU A 126 -1.95 -19.11 -7.34
C LEU A 126 -1.04 -18.37 -6.35
N GLY A 127 -0.39 -17.28 -6.78
CA GLY A 127 0.44 -16.45 -5.91
C GLY A 127 -0.33 -15.80 -4.74
N VAL A 128 -1.61 -15.48 -4.94
CA VAL A 128 -2.47 -14.93 -3.86
C VAL A 128 -2.71 -15.99 -2.78
N TRP A 129 -2.92 -17.26 -3.16
CA TRP A 129 -3.08 -18.36 -2.20
C TRP A 129 -1.81 -18.68 -1.43
N GLN A 130 -0.64 -18.59 -2.07
CA GLN A 130 0.64 -18.79 -1.40
C GLN A 130 0.91 -17.70 -0.36
N ASN A 131 0.69 -16.43 -0.72
CA ASN A 131 0.82 -15.31 0.20
C ASN A 131 -0.24 -15.38 1.32
N PHE A 132 -1.46 -15.80 1.01
CA PHE A 132 -2.52 -16.02 1.99
C PHE A 132 -2.08 -17.04 3.05
N ARG A 133 -1.54 -18.19 2.62
CA ARG A 133 -1.07 -19.24 3.53
C ARG A 133 0.08 -18.77 4.40
N ARG A 134 1.01 -17.98 3.86
CA ARG A 134 2.14 -17.40 4.60
C ARG A 134 1.67 -16.48 5.71
N ALA A 135 0.87 -15.45 5.38
CA ALA A 135 0.39 -14.50 6.36
C ALA A 135 -0.60 -15.11 7.39
N TRP A 136 -1.35 -16.16 7.02
CA TRP A 136 -2.15 -16.92 7.98
C TRP A 136 -1.30 -17.63 9.02
N ASN A 137 -0.17 -18.24 8.61
CA ASN A 137 0.75 -18.90 9.54
C ASN A 137 1.45 -17.91 10.48
N GLU A 138 1.56 -16.64 10.09
CA GLU A 138 2.16 -15.57 10.90
C GLU A 138 1.15 -14.88 11.85
N GLY A 139 -0.13 -15.26 11.80
CA GLY A 139 -1.14 -14.85 12.79
C GLY A 139 -1.74 -13.46 12.57
N PHE A 140 -1.66 -12.89 11.36
CA PHE A 140 -2.26 -11.58 11.06
C PHE A 140 -3.78 -11.65 10.99
N GLU A 141 -4.47 -10.85 11.82
CA GLU A 141 -5.91 -10.68 11.76
C GLU A 141 -6.31 -9.69 10.66
N GLY A 142 -7.42 -9.97 9.95
CA GLY A 142 -7.90 -9.14 8.85
C GLY A 142 -9.41 -8.88 8.86
N SER A 143 -9.78 -7.66 8.50
CA SER A 143 -11.14 -7.19 8.25
C SER A 143 -11.51 -7.31 6.77
N LEU A 144 -12.78 -7.62 6.49
CA LEU A 144 -13.36 -7.54 5.14
C LEU A 144 -14.06 -6.19 4.87
N LYS A 145 -14.03 -5.25 5.81
CA LYS A 145 -14.61 -3.91 5.64
C LYS A 145 -13.68 -3.04 4.75
N GLY A 146 -14.28 -2.02 4.13
CA GLY A 146 -13.60 -1.13 3.18
C GLY A 146 -13.78 -1.51 1.70
N GLU A 147 -13.47 -0.58 0.79
CA GLU A 147 -13.54 -0.83 -0.65
C GLU A 147 -12.35 -1.71 -1.09
N GLY A 148 -12.53 -2.72 -1.95
CA GLY A 148 -11.39 -3.44 -2.54
C GLY A 148 -11.54 -4.94 -2.75
N LEU A 149 -12.65 -5.53 -2.29
CA LEU A 149 -13.20 -6.77 -2.85
C LEU A 149 -13.85 -6.50 -4.22
#